data_AF-A0A9E1BDD0-F1
#
_entry.id   AF-A0A9E1BDD0-F1
#
_cell.length_a   1.000
_cell.length_b   1.000
_cell.length_c   1.000
_cell.angle_alpha   90.00
_cell.angle_beta   90.00
_cell.angle_gamma   90.00
#
_symmetry.space_group_name_H-M   'P 1'
#
loop_
_entity.id
_entity.type
_entity.pdbx_description
1 polymer ?
#
loop_
_entity_poly.entity_id
_entity_poly.type
_entity_poly.pdbx_seq_one_letter_code
_entity_poly.pdbx_strand_id
1 'polypeptide(L)' 'ELFIDGEVIKVSKGDAVRIDPDGKRCFRAGKNGIKMICIQTKRDSLEQYTMTDGVIVDDVKPSWL' A
#
# COMPACT_ATOMS: atom_id res chain seq x y z
N GLU A 1 12.82 2.29 11.20
CA GLU A 1 12.71 0.85 11.56
C GLU A 1 11.26 0.51 11.77
N LEU A 2 10.92 -0.74 11.48
CA LEU A 2 9.59 -1.27 11.65
C LEU A 2 9.72 -2.56 12.47
N PHE A 3 9.04 -2.58 13.62
CA PHE A 3 8.90 -3.77 14.43
C PHE A 3 7.63 -4.51 14.00
N ILE A 4 7.71 -5.82 13.75
CA ILE A 4 6.58 -6.70 13.49
C ILE A 4 6.82 -8.03 14.21
N ASP A 5 5.89 -8.42 15.09
CA ASP A 5 5.84 -9.75 15.71
C ASP A 5 7.14 -10.24 16.36
N GLY A 6 7.91 -9.32 16.95
CA GLY A 6 9.17 -9.64 17.65
C GLY A 6 10.43 -9.32 16.84
N GLU A 7 10.30 -9.04 15.55
CA GLU A 7 11.41 -8.74 14.66
C GLU A 7 11.50 -7.24 14.36
N VAL A 8 12.71 -6.71 14.27
CA VAL A 8 12.98 -5.34 13.83
C VAL A 8 13.60 -5.37 12.43
N ILE A 9 12.86 -4.85 11.46
CA ILE A 9 13.31 -4.72 10.08
C ILE A 9 13.69 -3.26 9.74
N LYS A 10 14.72 -3.11 8.89
CA LYS A 10 15.08 -1.81 8.31
C LYS A 10 14.17 -1.54 7.11
N VAL A 11 13.65 -0.32 7.05
CA VAL A 11 12.82 0.17 5.93
C VAL A 11 13.44 1.44 5.38
N SER A 12 13.38 1.58 4.07
CA SER A 12 13.97 2.65 3.27
C SER A 12 12.96 3.21 2.27
N LYS A 13 13.32 4.30 1.60
CA LYS A 13 12.47 4.90 0.57
C LYS A 13 12.22 3.90 -0.56
N GLY A 14 10.95 3.70 -0.90
CA GLY A 14 10.51 2.79 -1.95
C GLY A 14 10.06 1.42 -1.44
N ASP A 15 10.36 1.08 -0.19
CA ASP A 15 9.89 -0.17 0.40
C ASP A 15 8.38 -0.15 0.58
N ALA A 16 7.74 -1.26 0.22
CA ALA A 16 6.33 -1.52 0.47
C ALA A 16 6.21 -2.70 1.44
N VAL A 17 5.40 -2.55 2.48
CA VAL A 17 5.18 -3.58 3.49
C VAL A 17 3.68 -3.82 3.64
N ARG A 18 3.24 -5.08 3.51
CA ARG A 18 1.89 -5.50 3.84
C ARG A 18 1.90 -6.11 5.24
N ILE A 19 1.07 -5.60 6.14
CA ILE A 19 0.93 -6.11 7.50
C ILE A 19 -0.50 -6.60 7.69
N ASP A 20 -0.64 -7.85 8.10
CA ASP A 20 -1.92 -8.46 8.39
C ASP A 20 -2.56 -7.86 9.66
N PRO A 21 -3.90 -7.89 9.80
CA PRO A 21 -4.61 -7.45 10.99
C PRO A 21 -4.02 -7.92 12.32
N ASP A 22 -3.59 -9.19 12.39
CA ASP A 22 -3.03 -9.79 13.61
C ASP A 22 -1.58 -9.37 13.90
N GLY A 23 -0.90 -8.77 12.92
CA GLY A 23 0.50 -8.37 13.02
C GLY A 23 0.69 -7.21 14.00
N LYS A 24 1.44 -7.45 15.07
CA LYS A 24 1.73 -6.46 16.11
C LYS A 24 2.88 -5.58 15.67
N ARG A 25 2.55 -4.33 15.32
CA ARG A 25 3.50 -3.41 14.67
C ARG A 25 3.81 -2.16 15.48
N CYS A 26 5.05 -1.69 15.36
CA CYS A 26 5.46 -0.38 15.87
C CYS A 26 6.45 0.29 14.90
N PHE A 27 6.26 1.58 14.64
CA PHE A 27 7.11 2.36 13.73
C PHE A 27 8.04 3.27 14.51
N ARG A 28 9.32 3.30 14.11
CA ARG A 28 10.33 4.19 14.68
C ARG A 28 11.04 4.96 13.57
N ALA A 29 10.94 6.28 13.63
CA ALA A 29 11.68 7.18 12.74
C ALA A 29 13.18 7.20 13.08
N GLY A 30 14.02 7.38 12.06
CA GLY A 30 15.43 7.71 12.22
C GLY A 30 15.65 9.21 12.41
N LYS A 31 16.92 9.65 12.45
CA LYS A 31 17.29 11.07 12.63
C LYS A 31 16.62 12.01 11.61
N ASN A 32 16.43 11.55 10.39
CA ASN A 32 15.86 12.35 9.29
C ASN A 32 14.33 12.25 9.20
N GLY A 33 13.68 11.66 10.20
CA GLY A 33 12.25 11.34 10.14
C GLY A 33 11.94 10.15 9.23
N ILE A 34 10.64 9.85 9.11
CA ILE A 34 10.10 8.90 8.14
C ILE A 34 8.82 9.51 7.54
N LYS A 35 8.64 9.38 6.23
CA LYS A 35 7.39 9.70 5.55
C LYS A 35 6.89 8.42 4.89
N MET A 36 5.63 8.09 5.10
CA MET A 36 5.02 6.88 4.58
C MET A 36 3.58 7.16 4.15
N ILE A 37 3.10 6.39 3.19
CA ILE A 37 1.68 6.30 2.86
C ILE A 37 1.15 5.10 3.62
N CYS A 38 0.16 5.31 4.49
CA CYS A 38 -0.52 4.22 5.19
C CYS A 38 -1.87 3.97 4.51
N ILE A 39 -2.04 2.78 3.96
CA ILE A 39 -3.28 2.33 3.33
C ILE A 39 -3.87 1.24 4.22
N GLN A 40 -5.08 1.46 4.74
CA GLN A 40 -5.78 0.50 5.58
C GLN A 40 -7.05 0.02 4.88
N THR A 41 -7.15 -1.29 4.70
CA THR A 41 -8.32 -1.95 4.10
C THR A 41 -8.73 -3.15 4.95
N LYS A 42 -9.96 -3.63 4.76
CA LYS A 42 -10.42 -4.87 5.39
C LYS A 42 -9.68 -6.04 4.72
N ARG A 43 -9.21 -7.01 5.53
CA ARG A 43 -8.58 -8.23 5.00
C ARG A 43 -9.59 -8.94 4.08
N ASP A 44 -9.10 -9.43 2.95
CA ASP A 44 -9.86 -10.21 1.96
C ASP A 44 -11.09 -9.50 1.39
N SER A 45 -11.10 -8.15 1.37
CA SER A 45 -12.21 -7.37 0.79
C SER A 45 -12.01 -6.98 -0.67
N LEU A 46 -10.91 -7.41 -1.31
CA LEU A 46 -10.66 -7.14 -2.72
C LEU A 46 -11.43 -8.17 -3.57
N GLU A 47 -12.57 -7.77 -4.09
CA GLU A 47 -13.40 -8.64 -4.95
C GLU A 47 -13.03 -8.52 -6.44
N GLN A 48 -12.64 -7.33 -6.88
CA GLN A 48 -12.26 -7.02 -8.25
C GLN A 48 -10.94 -6.23 -8.28
N TYR A 49 -10.12 -6.46 -9.29
CA TYR A 49 -8.91 -5.69 -9.56
C TYR A 49 -8.74 -5.44 -11.06
N THR A 50 -7.69 -4.70 -11.41
CA THR A 50 -7.49 -4.00 -12.69
C THR A 50 -7.81 -4.79 -13.97
N MET A 51 -7.66 -6.12 -13.97
CA MET A 51 -7.96 -6.96 -15.13
C MET A 51 -9.39 -6.87 -15.64
N THR A 52 -10.36 -6.53 -14.79
CA THR A 52 -11.78 -6.41 -15.18
C THR A 52 -12.39 -5.05 -14.83
N ASP A 53 -11.57 -4.10 -14.38
CA ASP A 53 -12.03 -2.82 -13.84
C ASP A 53 -12.18 -1.73 -14.91
N GLY A 54 -11.34 -1.79 -15.94
CA GLY A 54 -11.38 -0.85 -17.06
C GLY A 54 -12.09 -1.45 -18.27
N VAL A 55 -13.27 -0.93 -18.62
CA VAL A 55 -13.86 -1.13 -19.95
C VAL A 55 -13.35 0.00 -20.85
N ILE A 56 -12.66 -0.34 -21.93
CA ILE A 56 -12.24 0.64 -22.93
C ILE A 56 -13.49 1.19 -23.63
N VAL A 57 -13.65 2.52 -23.61
CA VAL A 57 -14.73 3.23 -24.30
C VAL A 57 -14.21 3.67 -25.66
N ASP A 58 -14.68 3.02 -26.72
CA ASP A 58 -14.19 3.26 -28.09
C ASP A 58 -14.99 4.34 -28.85
N ASP A 59 -16.21 4.64 -28.39
CA ASP A 59 -17.20 5.47 -29.08
C ASP A 59 -17.25 6.94 -28.60
N VAL A 60 -16.73 7.24 -27.42
CA VAL A 60 -16.64 8.59 -26.86
C VAL A 60 -15.21 8.89 -26.46
N LYS A 61 -14.54 9.71 -27.27
CA LYS A 61 -13.18 10.21 -26.99
C LYS A 61 -13.21 11.71 -26.75
N PRO A 62 -12.44 12.23 -25.77
CA PRO A 62 -12.35 13.67 -25.58
C PRO A 62 -11.61 14.30 -26.77
N SER A 63 -11.85 15.59 -27.04
CA SER A 63 -11.28 16.32 -28.18
C SER A 63 -9.75 16.46 -28.15
N TRP A 64 -9.11 16.03 -27.07
CA TRP A 64 -7.67 16.13 -26.83
C TRP A 64 -6.97 14.77 -26.80
N LEU A 65 -7.70 13.68 -27.08
CA LEU A 65 -7.14 12.33 -27.25
C LEU A 65 -6.97 11.98 -28.73
#